data_AF-A0AB40CLM4-F1
#
_entry.id   AF-A0AB40CLM4-F1
#
_cell.length_a   1.000
_cell.length_b   1.000
_cell.length_c   1.000
_cell.angle_alpha   90.00
_cell.angle_beta   90.00
_cell.angle_gamma   90.00
#
_symmetry.space_group_name_H-M   'P 1'
#
loop_
_entity.id
_entity.type
_entity.pdbx_description
1 polymer ?
#
loop_
_entity_poly.entity_id
_entity_poly.type
_entity_poly.pdbx_seq_one_letter_code
_entity_poly.pdbx_strand_id
1 'polypeptide(L)'
;MHGSHNYDGCNISFSQYGDYWRQTKKLAIAHLLNQKRVRSFHTLRQHQASLMIQKIAGSKEEEVVNVSEIVYEYSKEVVSRAMSGKLGNAEKLKEMEEDSSVLLGGFQVCDMFPAMGWLSALMGLDGKLERIARKLDVFLSKILEEHVERRRHGGTGEKEEEDSVDLLLVLKEGEDGDFAIADENIKAITMIFC
;
A
#
# COMPACT_ATOMS: atom_id res chain seq x y z
N MET A 1 -5.39 -18.31 27.15
CA MET A 1 -5.05 -19.26 26.07
C MET A 1 -4.94 -18.46 24.80
N HIS A 2 -3.70 -18.36 24.28
CA HIS A 2 -3.33 -17.58 23.10
C HIS A 2 -3.81 -18.33 21.85
N GLY A 3 -4.73 -17.72 21.09
CA GLY A 3 -5.19 -18.23 19.80
C GLY A 3 -5.29 -17.07 18.82
N SER A 4 -4.26 -16.94 17.98
CA SER A 4 -4.31 -16.47 16.59
C SER A 4 -5.43 -15.48 16.25
N HIS A 5 -5.20 -14.20 16.55
CA HIS A 5 -6.01 -13.09 16.06
C HIS A 5 -5.14 -12.15 15.23
N ASN A 6 -5.53 -11.96 13.98
CA ASN A 6 -5.08 -10.91 13.06
C ASN A 6 -3.60 -10.94 12.67
N TYR A 7 -3.30 -10.27 11.56
CA TYR A 7 -1.97 -9.79 11.24
C TYR A 7 -1.37 -9.14 12.49
N ASP A 8 -0.50 -9.85 13.19
CA ASP A 8 0.04 -9.48 14.50
C ASP A 8 0.99 -8.28 14.34
N GLY A 9 0.43 -7.08 14.14
CA GLY A 9 1.22 -5.88 13.86
C GLY A 9 2.14 -6.03 12.62
N CYS A 10 1.74 -6.78 11.60
CA CYS A 10 2.55 -6.94 10.38
C CYS A 10 2.36 -5.79 9.37
N ASN A 11 2.13 -4.56 9.82
CA ASN A 11 2.19 -3.38 8.96
C ASN A 11 2.83 -2.19 9.71
N ILE A 12 3.49 -1.29 8.99
CA ILE A 12 4.18 -0.16 9.65
C ILE A 12 3.20 0.85 10.26
N SER A 13 1.98 0.92 9.73
CA SER A 13 0.99 1.94 10.10
C SER A 13 0.26 1.66 11.43
N PHE A 14 0.02 0.39 11.76
CA PHE A 14 -0.77 -0.03 12.93
C PHE A 14 0.00 -0.93 13.90
N SER A 15 1.27 -1.24 13.62
CA SER A 15 2.09 -2.03 14.54
C SER A 15 2.61 -1.23 15.72
N GLN A 16 2.73 -1.91 16.85
CA GLN A 16 3.35 -1.33 18.03
C GLN A 16 4.83 -1.07 17.76
N TYR A 17 5.34 0.02 18.32
CA TYR A 17 6.75 0.35 18.21
C TYR A 17 7.62 -0.76 18.83
N GLY A 18 8.51 -1.34 18.03
CA GLY A 18 9.39 -2.44 18.41
C GLY A 18 10.49 -2.65 17.39
N ASP A 19 11.31 -3.68 17.57
CA ASP A 19 12.40 -4.01 16.63
C ASP A 19 11.87 -4.25 15.21
N TYR A 20 10.77 -5.01 15.08
CA TYR A 20 10.10 -5.26 13.81
C TYR A 20 9.69 -3.97 13.08
N TRP A 21 8.98 -3.07 13.78
CA TRP A 21 8.58 -1.78 13.20
C TRP A 21 9.79 -0.95 12.77
N ARG A 22 10.83 -0.88 13.61
CA ARG A 22 12.05 -0.13 13.31
C ARG A 22 12.77 -0.68 12.08
N GLN A 23 12.93 -2.00 11.98
CA GLN A 23 13.62 -2.66 10.88
C GLN A 23 12.84 -2.52 9.57
N THR A 24 11.52 -2.77 9.62
CA THR A 24 10.64 -2.66 8.44
C THR A 24 10.57 -1.21 7.95
N LYS A 25 10.45 -0.23 8.86
CA LYS A 25 10.50 1.20 8.52
C LYS A 25 11.85 1.61 7.95
N LYS A 26 12.95 1.11 8.50
CA LYS A 26 14.31 1.35 7.98
C LYS A 26 14.44 0.85 6.55
N LEU A 27 13.95 -0.36 6.25
CA LEU A 27 13.93 -0.91 4.89
C LEU A 27 13.13 -0.03 3.94
N ALA A 28 11.91 0.35 4.32
CA ALA A 28 11.05 1.21 3.50
C ALA A 28 11.73 2.56 3.19
N ILE A 29 12.33 3.21 4.19
CA ILE A 29 13.02 4.50 4.00
C ILE A 29 14.29 4.34 3.15
N ALA A 30 15.12 3.34 3.45
CA ALA A 30 16.40 3.15 2.79
C ALA A 30 16.24 2.77 1.31
N HIS A 31 15.23 1.96 0.98
CA HIS A 31 15.11 1.36 -0.34
C HIS A 31 13.97 1.91 -1.18
N LEU A 32 12.84 2.30 -0.60
CA LEU A 32 11.67 2.74 -1.38
C LEU A 32 11.45 4.25 -1.35
N LEU A 33 11.58 4.86 -0.16
CA LEU A 33 11.34 6.29 0.05
C LEU A 33 12.61 7.13 -0.02
N ASN A 34 13.71 6.55 -0.51
CA ASN A 34 14.95 7.29 -0.68
C ASN A 34 14.85 8.31 -1.83
N GLN A 35 15.73 9.30 -1.82
CA GLN A 35 15.73 10.39 -2.78
C GLN A 35 15.86 9.91 -4.24
N LYS A 36 16.64 8.86 -4.49
CA LYS A 36 16.86 8.31 -5.83
C LYS A 36 15.56 7.73 -6.40
N ARG A 37 14.82 6.97 -5.59
CA ARG A 37 13.55 6.33 -5.98
C ARG A 37 12.41 7.34 -6.09
N VAL A 38 12.30 8.26 -5.14
CA VAL A 38 11.31 9.35 -5.24
C VAL A 38 11.51 10.15 -6.53
N ARG A 39 12.77 10.35 -6.96
CA ARG A 39 13.11 11.01 -8.23
C ARG A 39 12.87 10.15 -9.47
N SER A 40 13.01 8.82 -9.42
CA SER A 40 12.73 7.98 -10.60
C SER A 40 11.26 8.10 -11.04
N PHE A 41 10.33 8.21 -10.09
CA PHE A 41 8.91 8.43 -10.38
C PHE A 41 8.56 9.86 -10.86
N HIS A 42 9.53 10.72 -11.14
CA HIS A 42 9.27 12.10 -11.59
C HIS A 42 8.50 12.15 -12.90
N THR A 43 8.91 11.37 -13.91
CA THR A 43 8.25 11.34 -15.23
C THR A 43 6.81 10.87 -15.11
N LEU A 44 6.56 9.84 -14.29
CA LEU A 44 5.22 9.37 -13.96
C LEU A 44 4.36 10.49 -13.35
N ARG A 45 4.87 11.18 -12.32
CA ARG A 45 4.13 12.29 -11.69
C ARG A 45 3.86 13.43 -12.65
N GLN A 46 4.80 13.78 -13.53
CA GLN A 46 4.59 14.81 -14.54
C GLN A 46 3.52 14.41 -15.56
N HIS A 47 3.56 13.16 -16.01
CA HIS A 47 2.55 12.63 -16.93
C HIS A 47 1.15 12.69 -16.31
N GLN A 48 0.99 12.15 -15.09
CA GLN A 48 -0.29 12.18 -14.38
C GLN A 48 -0.76 13.60 -14.06
N ALA A 49 0.16 14.53 -13.74
CA ALA A 49 -0.19 15.92 -13.49
C ALA A 49 -0.65 16.63 -14.78
N SER A 50 -0.10 16.25 -15.92
CA SER A 50 -0.54 16.78 -17.22
C SER A 50 -1.97 16.33 -17.54
N LEU A 51 -2.31 15.05 -17.27
CA LEU A 51 -3.68 14.55 -17.42
C LEU A 51 -4.65 15.27 -16.48
N MET A 52 -4.23 15.50 -15.23
CA MET A 52 -5.00 16.27 -14.24
C MET A 52 -5.32 17.69 -14.75
N ILE A 53 -4.30 18.40 -15.26
CA ILE A 53 -4.47 19.75 -15.81
C ILE A 53 -5.37 19.74 -17.05
N GLN A 54 -5.21 18.76 -17.93
CA GLN A 54 -6.07 18.62 -19.12
C GLN A 54 -7.54 18.39 -18.73
N LYS A 55 -7.81 17.59 -17.70
CA LYS A 55 -9.16 17.35 -17.19
C LYS A 55 -9.80 18.64 -16.67
N ILE A 56 -9.04 19.45 -15.95
CA ILE A 56 -9.50 20.76 -15.43
C ILE A 56 -9.70 21.77 -16.57
N ALA A 57 -8.76 21.86 -17.50
CA ALA A 57 -8.81 22.82 -18.61
C ALA A 57 -9.89 22.47 -19.65
N GLY A 58 -10.30 21.20 -19.73
CA GLY A 58 -11.38 20.73 -20.59
C GLY A 58 -12.79 20.97 -20.04
N SER A 59 -12.92 21.44 -18.79
CA SER A 59 -14.20 21.77 -18.18
C SER A 59 -14.81 23.03 -18.81
N LYS A 60 -16.14 23.08 -18.89
CA LYS A 60 -16.85 24.22 -19.49
C LYS A 60 -16.82 25.44 -18.56
N GLU A 61 -17.00 26.63 -19.14
CA GLU A 61 -16.89 27.94 -18.46
C GLU A 61 -17.82 28.12 -17.23
N GLU A 62 -18.87 27.31 -17.12
CA GLU A 62 -19.83 27.31 -16.00
C GLU A 62 -19.89 25.95 -15.25
N GLU A 63 -18.98 25.02 -15.56
CA GLU A 63 -18.96 23.69 -14.94
C GLU A 63 -18.26 23.72 -13.57
N VAL A 64 -18.95 23.26 -12.53
CA VAL A 64 -18.34 23.10 -11.21
C VAL A 64 -17.44 21.87 -11.23
N VAL A 65 -16.14 22.10 -11.09
CA VAL A 65 -15.12 21.04 -11.09
C VAL A 65 -14.87 20.54 -9.67
N ASN A 66 -15.04 19.24 -9.46
CA ASN A 66 -14.66 18.58 -8.20
C ASN A 66 -13.14 18.35 -8.15
N VAL A 67 -12.40 19.34 -7.68
CA VAL A 67 -10.93 19.26 -7.59
C VAL A 67 -10.47 18.13 -6.66
N SER A 68 -11.21 17.84 -5.59
CA SER A 68 -10.87 16.77 -4.64
C SER A 68 -10.85 15.41 -5.32
N GLU A 69 -11.85 15.12 -6.15
CA GLU A 69 -11.92 13.87 -6.92
C GLU A 69 -10.80 13.76 -7.95
N ILE A 70 -10.48 14.87 -8.62
CA ILE A 70 -9.40 14.92 -9.61
C ILE A 70 -8.02 14.69 -8.95
N VAL A 71 -7.75 15.32 -7.81
CA VAL A 71 -6.50 15.13 -7.05
C VAL A 71 -6.43 13.72 -6.47
N TYR A 72 -7.56 13.16 -6.05
CA TYR A 72 -7.67 11.78 -5.58
C TYR A 72 -7.31 10.78 -6.70
N GLU A 73 -7.89 10.91 -7.89
CA GLU A 73 -7.54 10.09 -9.05
C GLU A 73 -6.05 10.17 -9.41
N TYR A 74 -5.49 11.39 -9.43
CA TYR A 74 -4.06 11.61 -9.65
C TYR A 74 -3.20 10.84 -8.63
N SER A 75 -3.51 10.99 -7.34
CA SER A 75 -2.75 10.39 -6.25
C SER A 75 -2.82 8.86 -6.33
N LYS A 76 -4.03 8.33 -6.55
CA LYS A 76 -4.31 6.90 -6.71
C LYS A 76 -3.49 6.28 -7.82
N GLU A 77 -3.43 6.93 -8.99
CA GLU A 77 -2.70 6.38 -10.14
C GLU A 77 -1.18 6.42 -9.95
N VAL A 78 -0.66 7.53 -9.41
CA VAL A 78 0.78 7.67 -9.07
C VAL A 78 1.20 6.58 -8.07
N VAL A 79 0.43 6.40 -7.02
CA VAL A 79 0.69 5.45 -5.93
C VAL A 79 0.59 4.00 -6.43
N SER A 80 -0.48 3.66 -7.16
CA SER A 80 -0.66 2.33 -7.78
C SER A 80 0.54 1.95 -8.64
N ARG A 81 0.99 2.87 -9.50
CA ARG A 81 2.10 2.62 -10.41
C ARG A 81 3.45 2.56 -9.69
N ALA A 82 3.66 3.35 -8.63
CA ALA A 82 4.88 3.30 -7.83
C ALA A 82 5.00 2.00 -7.00
N MET A 83 3.87 1.41 -6.61
CA MET A 83 3.84 0.15 -5.88
C MET A 83 4.08 -1.07 -6.76
N SER A 84 3.26 -1.24 -7.79
CA SER A 84 3.15 -2.52 -8.51
C SER A 84 3.59 -2.46 -9.96
N GLY A 85 4.14 -1.32 -10.39
CA GLY A 85 4.66 -1.15 -11.76
C GLY A 85 3.63 -1.37 -12.86
N LYS A 86 2.31 -1.33 -12.55
CA LYS A 86 1.19 -1.63 -13.47
C LYS A 86 0.07 -0.61 -13.36
N LEU A 87 -0.47 -0.17 -14.50
CA LEU A 87 -1.74 0.56 -14.57
C LEU A 87 -2.90 -0.43 -14.32
N GLY A 88 -3.95 0.00 -13.61
CA GLY A 88 -5.17 -0.80 -13.40
C GLY A 88 -5.31 -1.48 -12.04
N ASN A 89 -4.28 -1.46 -11.18
CA ASN A 89 -4.44 -1.81 -9.76
C ASN A 89 -5.13 -0.69 -8.95
N ALA A 90 -5.19 0.52 -9.51
CA ALA A 90 -5.90 1.67 -8.97
C ALA A 90 -7.37 1.38 -8.60
N GLU A 91 -8.12 0.60 -9.38
CA GLU A 91 -9.52 0.28 -9.05
C GLU A 91 -9.63 -0.70 -7.87
N LYS A 92 -8.71 -1.67 -7.77
CA LYS A 92 -8.67 -2.58 -6.61
C LYS A 92 -8.23 -1.85 -5.34
N LEU A 93 -7.27 -0.92 -5.46
CA LEU A 93 -6.88 -0.05 -4.36
C LEU A 93 -8.06 0.80 -3.89
N LYS A 94 -8.85 1.36 -4.82
CA LYS A 94 -10.05 2.11 -4.49
C LYS A 94 -11.08 1.27 -3.74
N GLU A 95 -11.38 0.05 -4.20
CA GLU A 95 -12.31 -0.85 -3.49
C GLU A 95 -11.84 -1.12 -2.05
N MET A 96 -10.53 -1.33 -1.87
CA MET A 96 -9.93 -1.59 -0.57
C MET A 96 -9.92 -0.34 0.33
N GLU A 97 -9.72 0.84 -0.24
CA GLU A 97 -9.82 2.11 0.46
C GLU A 97 -11.26 2.38 0.91
N GLU A 98 -12.25 2.17 0.04
CA GLU A 98 -13.67 2.33 0.39
C GLU A 98 -14.06 1.40 1.55
N ASP A 99 -13.64 0.14 1.50
CA ASP A 99 -13.87 -0.83 2.56
C ASP A 99 -13.19 -0.43 3.88
N SER A 100 -11.97 0.14 3.82
CA SER A 100 -11.19 0.53 5.01
C SER A 100 -11.57 1.90 5.58
N SER A 101 -12.12 2.81 4.77
CA SER A 101 -12.54 4.16 5.17
C SER A 101 -13.53 4.16 6.34
N VAL A 102 -14.39 3.13 6.41
CA VAL A 102 -15.36 2.92 7.50
C VAL A 102 -14.66 2.66 8.83
N LEU A 103 -13.48 2.01 8.81
CA LEU A 103 -12.68 1.75 10.00
C LEU A 103 -11.76 2.92 10.35
N LEU A 104 -11.18 3.58 9.34
CA LEU A 104 -10.23 4.69 9.53
C LEU A 104 -10.90 6.03 9.87
N GLY A 105 -12.10 6.26 9.35
CA GLY A 105 -12.89 7.49 9.61
C GLY A 105 -13.73 7.43 10.89
N GLY A 106 -13.83 6.26 11.52
CA GLY A 106 -14.65 6.07 12.72
C GLY A 106 -13.85 6.27 14.00
N PHE A 107 -14.28 7.21 14.83
CA PHE A 107 -13.81 7.30 16.22
C PHE A 107 -14.26 6.06 16.99
N GLN A 108 -13.34 5.15 17.34
CA GLN A 108 -13.68 3.96 18.10
C GLN A 108 -13.57 4.24 19.59
N VAL A 109 -14.71 4.22 20.28
CA VAL A 109 -14.77 4.37 21.76
C VAL A 109 -13.90 3.32 22.47
N CYS A 110 -13.73 2.15 21.85
CA CYS A 110 -12.89 1.06 22.31
C CYS A 110 -11.40 1.45 22.41
N ASP A 111 -10.93 2.35 21.54
CA ASP A 111 -9.52 2.77 21.51
C ASP A 111 -9.18 3.74 22.65
N MET A 112 -10.18 4.50 23.14
CA MET A 112 -10.02 5.41 24.28
C MET A 112 -10.24 4.72 25.63
N PHE A 113 -11.09 3.70 25.66
CA PHE A 113 -11.48 3.01 26.88
C PHE A 113 -11.31 1.49 26.69
N PRO A 114 -10.11 0.95 27.02
CA PRO A 114 -9.81 -0.48 26.86
C PRO A 114 -10.81 -1.41 27.57
N ALA A 115 -11.40 -0.96 28.68
CA ALA A 115 -12.45 -1.69 29.40
C ALA A 115 -13.74 -1.90 28.59
N MET A 116 -13.96 -1.10 27.54
CA MET A 116 -15.07 -1.21 26.60
C MET A 116 -14.67 -1.93 25.29
N GLY A 117 -13.55 -2.65 25.27
CA GLY A 117 -13.09 -3.40 24.09
C GLY A 117 -14.12 -4.40 23.55
N TRP A 118 -14.99 -4.96 24.40
CA TRP A 118 -16.09 -5.85 23.97
C TRP A 118 -17.10 -5.18 23.01
N LEU A 119 -17.15 -3.84 23.01
CA LEU A 119 -18.03 -3.08 22.12
C LEU A 119 -17.57 -3.19 20.65
N SER A 120 -16.29 -3.44 20.37
CA SER A 120 -15.82 -3.66 19.00
C SER A 120 -16.42 -4.94 18.40
N ALA A 121 -16.47 -6.01 19.20
CA ALA A 121 -17.13 -7.25 18.84
C ALA A 121 -18.64 -7.06 18.66
N LEU A 122 -19.32 -6.33 19.56
CA LEU A 122 -20.75 -6.07 19.47
C LEU A 122 -21.12 -5.22 18.24
N MET A 123 -20.30 -4.22 17.91
CA MET A 123 -20.48 -3.38 16.71
C MET A 123 -20.05 -4.09 15.42
N GLY A 124 -19.54 -5.33 15.51
CA GLY A 124 -19.08 -6.12 14.37
C GLY A 124 -17.80 -5.58 13.71
N LEU A 125 -17.04 -4.74 14.41
CA LEU A 125 -15.82 -4.12 13.89
C LEU A 125 -14.71 -5.14 13.72
N ASP A 126 -14.58 -6.09 14.65
CA ASP A 126 -13.55 -7.15 14.58
C ASP A 126 -13.71 -7.98 13.30
N GLY A 127 -14.96 -8.36 12.97
CA GLY A 127 -15.26 -9.11 11.75
C GLY A 127 -15.09 -8.29 10.47
N LYS A 128 -15.32 -6.97 10.51
CA LYS A 128 -15.01 -6.08 9.38
C LYS A 128 -13.51 -5.96 9.17
N LEU A 129 -12.75 -5.74 10.24
CA LEU A 129 -11.29 -5.66 10.21
C LEU A 129 -10.67 -6.94 9.65
N GLU A 130 -11.14 -8.11 10.09
CA GLU A 130 -10.65 -9.40 9.57
C GLU A 130 -10.96 -9.59 8.08
N ARG A 131 -12.12 -9.12 7.60
CA ARG A 131 -12.45 -9.18 6.17
C ARG A 131 -11.54 -8.28 5.33
N ILE A 132 -11.29 -7.05 5.79
CA ILE A 132 -10.42 -6.09 5.11
C ILE A 132 -8.97 -6.61 5.10
N ALA A 133 -8.49 -7.11 6.23
CA ALA A 133 -7.16 -7.70 6.34
C ALA A 133 -6.97 -8.87 5.37
N ARG A 134 -7.98 -9.75 5.23
CA ARG A 134 -7.96 -10.84 4.24
C ARG A 134 -7.98 -10.34 2.79
N LYS A 135 -8.84 -9.37 2.46
CA LYS A 135 -8.86 -8.79 1.10
C LYS A 135 -7.50 -8.21 0.72
N LEU A 136 -6.89 -7.48 1.66
CA LEU A 136 -5.58 -6.86 1.46
C LEU A 136 -4.46 -7.90 1.31
N ASP A 137 -4.45 -8.95 2.11
CA ASP A 137 -3.46 -10.01 1.94
C ASP A 137 -3.59 -10.76 0.61
N VAL A 138 -4.81 -11.07 0.18
CA VAL A 138 -5.04 -11.70 -1.13
C VAL A 138 -4.52 -10.78 -2.25
N PHE A 139 -4.79 -9.48 -2.16
CA PHE A 139 -4.32 -8.50 -3.14
C PHE A 139 -2.79 -8.40 -3.16
N LEU A 140 -2.14 -8.25 -2.00
CA LEU A 140 -0.69 -8.12 -1.90
C LEU A 140 0.04 -9.42 -2.26
N SER A 141 -0.54 -10.58 -1.91
CA SER A 141 -0.04 -11.89 -2.34
C SER A 141 -0.04 -12.02 -3.85
N LYS A 142 -1.14 -11.59 -4.51
CA LYS A 142 -1.22 -11.60 -5.96
C LYS A 142 -0.17 -10.69 -6.59
N ILE A 143 0.03 -9.48 -6.07
CA ILE A 143 1.10 -8.59 -6.54
C ILE A 143 2.45 -9.28 -6.39
N LEU A 144 2.74 -9.87 -5.22
CA LEU A 144 4.01 -10.52 -4.96
C LEU A 144 4.27 -11.71 -5.91
N GLU A 145 3.27 -12.59 -6.08
CA GLU A 145 3.31 -13.74 -6.99
C GLU A 145 3.60 -13.29 -8.42
N GLU A 146 2.92 -12.25 -8.91
CA GLU A 146 3.14 -11.71 -10.25
C GLU A 146 4.59 -11.22 -10.45
N HIS A 147 5.22 -10.61 -9.44
CA HIS A 147 6.63 -10.18 -9.52
C HIS A 147 7.61 -11.36 -9.46
N VAL A 148 7.33 -12.35 -8.61
CA VAL A 148 8.13 -13.59 -8.54
C VAL A 148 8.07 -14.34 -9.87
N GLU A 149 6.90 -14.49 -10.48
CA GLU A 149 6.74 -15.14 -11.78
C GLU A 149 7.42 -14.36 -12.90
N ARG A 150 7.31 -13.03 -12.92
CA ARG A 150 7.99 -12.17 -13.90
C ARG A 150 9.51 -12.37 -13.87
N ARG A 151 10.08 -12.50 -12.67
CA ARG A 151 11.50 -12.80 -12.49
C ARG A 151 11.91 -14.19 -12.96
N ARG A 152 11.13 -15.21 -12.63
CA ARG A 152 11.41 -16.61 -13.03
C ARG A 152 11.47 -16.81 -14.53
N HIS A 153 10.68 -16.07 -15.30
CA HIS A 153 10.61 -16.18 -16.76
C HIS A 153 11.66 -15.35 -17.51
N GLY A 154 12.67 -14.80 -16.83
CA GLY A 154 13.83 -14.19 -17.49
C GLY A 154 13.49 -12.93 -18.30
N GLY A 155 12.78 -11.97 -17.70
CA GLY A 155 12.72 -10.57 -18.11
C GLY A 155 12.78 -10.29 -19.62
N THR A 156 11.83 -10.80 -20.40
CA THR A 156 11.76 -10.49 -21.83
C THR A 156 11.01 -9.18 -22.04
N GLY A 157 11.75 -8.14 -22.40
CA GLY A 157 11.21 -7.01 -23.15
C GLY A 157 11.05 -5.73 -22.34
N GLU A 158 11.94 -4.79 -22.64
CA GLU A 158 12.01 -3.42 -22.11
C GLU A 158 12.46 -3.32 -20.65
N LYS A 159 13.32 -2.34 -20.39
CA LYS A 159 13.71 -1.92 -19.05
C LYS A 159 12.47 -1.31 -18.37
N GLU A 160 11.48 -2.13 -17.99
CA GLU A 160 10.50 -1.70 -17.00
C GLU A 160 11.30 -1.31 -15.75
N GLU A 161 11.14 -0.06 -15.32
CA GLU A 161 11.79 0.45 -14.12
C GLU A 161 11.48 -0.50 -12.95
N GLU A 162 12.50 -1.10 -12.34
CA GLU A 162 12.34 -1.94 -11.14
C GLU A 162 11.39 -1.25 -10.16
N ASP A 163 10.24 -1.83 -9.87
CA ASP A 163 9.30 -1.22 -8.93
C ASP A 163 9.65 -1.56 -7.48
N SER A 164 8.80 -1.14 -6.55
CA SER A 164 9.08 -1.27 -5.12
C SER A 164 9.12 -2.74 -4.69
N VAL A 165 8.28 -3.60 -5.27
CA VAL A 165 8.21 -5.02 -4.94
C VAL A 165 9.42 -5.75 -5.52
N ASP A 166 9.81 -5.40 -6.75
CA ASP A 166 11.02 -5.93 -7.37
C ASP A 166 12.26 -5.65 -6.50
N LEU A 167 12.42 -4.43 -6.00
CA LEU A 167 13.59 -4.10 -5.18
C LEU A 167 13.62 -4.90 -3.86
N LEU A 168 12.47 -5.04 -3.19
CA LEU A 168 12.36 -5.78 -1.94
C LEU A 168 12.66 -7.27 -2.12
N LEU A 169 12.23 -7.86 -3.24
CA LEU A 169 12.55 -9.23 -3.60
C LEU A 169 14.06 -9.45 -3.86
N VAL A 170 14.77 -8.48 -4.48
CA VAL A 170 16.26 -8.57 -4.60
C VAL A 170 16.91 -8.56 -3.23
N LEU A 171 16.44 -7.69 -2.33
CA LEU A 171 16.97 -7.59 -0.97
C LEU A 171 16.70 -8.85 -0.16
N LYS A 172 15.60 -9.56 -0.43
CA LYS A 172 15.30 -10.87 0.17
C LYS A 172 16.28 -11.95 -0.29
N GLU A 173 16.77 -11.88 -1.53
CA GLU A 173 17.73 -12.85 -2.09
C GLU A 173 19.19 -12.54 -1.69
N GLY A 174 19.51 -11.28 -1.36
CA GLY A 174 20.83 -10.88 -0.87
C GLY A 174 20.97 -11.06 0.65
N GLU A 175 21.53 -12.18 1.10
CA GLU A 175 21.81 -12.50 2.52
C GLU A 175 22.92 -11.62 3.16
N ASP A 176 22.75 -10.30 3.28
CA ASP A 176 23.77 -9.41 3.86
C ASP A 176 23.28 -8.51 5.01
N GLY A 177 22.24 -8.94 5.76
CA GLY A 177 21.76 -8.18 6.92
C GLY A 177 21.23 -9.03 8.08
N ASP A 178 21.31 -8.49 9.30
CA ASP A 178 20.78 -9.05 10.57
C ASP A 178 19.24 -9.27 10.58
N PHE A 179 18.55 -8.97 9.47
CA PHE A 179 17.10 -9.05 9.35
C PHE A 179 16.71 -9.84 8.10
N ALA A 180 16.22 -11.06 8.29
CA ALA A 180 15.68 -11.87 7.20
C ALA A 180 14.38 -11.27 6.69
N ILE A 181 14.35 -10.88 5.41
CA ILE A 181 13.16 -10.35 4.75
C ILE A 181 12.26 -11.53 4.38
N ALA A 182 11.09 -11.61 5.00
CA ALA A 182 10.04 -12.57 4.65
C ALA A 182 9.00 -11.93 3.70
N ASP A 183 8.13 -12.74 3.10
CA ASP A 183 7.08 -12.24 2.20
C ASP A 183 6.12 -11.31 2.94
N GLU A 184 5.87 -11.58 4.22
CA GLU A 184 5.10 -10.74 5.11
C GLU A 184 5.70 -9.34 5.23
N ASN A 185 7.04 -9.20 5.25
CA ASN A 185 7.70 -7.89 5.28
C ASN A 185 7.52 -7.15 3.96
N ILE A 186 7.58 -7.85 2.83
CA ILE A 186 7.38 -7.26 1.51
C ILE A 186 5.94 -6.74 1.37
N LYS A 187 4.96 -7.56 1.77
CA LYS A 187 3.55 -7.19 1.82
C LYS A 187 3.33 -5.99 2.76
N ALA A 188 3.91 -6.03 3.97
CA ALA A 188 3.81 -4.95 4.96
C ALA A 188 4.36 -3.62 4.47
N ILE A 189 5.49 -3.65 3.76
CA ILE A 189 6.12 -2.45 3.20
C ILE A 189 5.32 -1.92 2.00
N THR A 190 4.80 -2.81 1.16
CA THR A 190 3.94 -2.44 0.03
C THR A 190 2.66 -1.78 0.54
N MET A 191 2.09 -2.27 1.64
CA MET A 191 0.91 -1.69 2.30
C MET A 191 1.10 -0.25 2.78
N ILE A 192 2.33 0.25 3.02
CA ILE A 192 2.54 1.67 3.41
C ILE A 192 1.93 2.63 2.38
N PHE A 193 1.90 2.19 1.12
CA PHE A 193 1.48 2.98 -0.01
C PHE A 193 0.02 2.71 -0.41
N CYS A 194 -0.66 1.71 0.16
CA CYS A 194 -2.09 1.47 -0.06
C CYS A 194 -2.91 2.25 0.97
#